data_AF-A0A2T0U7M0-F1
#
_entry.id   AF-A0A2T0U7M0-F1
#
_cell.length_a   1.000
_cell.length_b   1.000
_cell.length_c   1.000
_cell.angle_alpha   90.00
_cell.angle_beta   90.00
_cell.angle_gamma   90.00
#
_symmetry.space_group_name_H-M   'P 1'
#
loop_
_entity.id
_entity.type
_entity.pdbx_description
1 polymer ?
#
loop_
_entity_poly.entity_id
_entity_poly.type
_entity_poly.pdbx_seq_one_letter_code
_entity_poly.pdbx_strand_id
1 'polypeptide(L)'
;MTTNRVDNSDNSVLYTLQLPSKLESITTLENFIDTLHEQNSIPENVYANMLTCLNEVVINSIIHGNKQDETKKVYINLEIIGKRDFQFTIADEGEGFDYNNLPDPTAPDNLENLSGRGIFIVKHLADQCIFNMTGNQIELHFKI
;
A
#
# COMPACT_ATOMS: atom_id res chain seq x y z
N MET A 1 -13.50 14.75 1.55
CA MET A 1 -12.56 14.03 0.65
C MET A 1 -13.35 13.58 -0.55
N THR A 2 -12.85 13.85 -1.76
CA THR A 2 -13.59 13.63 -2.99
C THR A 2 -13.08 12.35 -3.64
N THR A 3 -13.75 11.23 -3.39
CA THR A 3 -13.52 9.97 -4.12
C THR A 3 -14.30 10.04 -5.43
N ASN A 4 -13.61 10.10 -6.56
CA ASN A 4 -14.23 10.06 -7.89
C ASN A 4 -14.26 8.61 -8.38
N ARG A 5 -15.47 8.07 -8.58
CA ARG A 5 -15.71 6.77 -9.21
C ARG A 5 -15.89 6.97 -10.72
N VAL A 6 -15.15 6.23 -11.53
CA VAL A 6 -15.31 6.19 -12.99
C VAL A 6 -15.54 4.73 -13.40
N ASP A 7 -16.74 4.41 -13.89
CA ASP A 7 -17.07 3.09 -14.44
C ASP A 7 -16.62 3.06 -15.92
N ASN A 8 -15.60 2.26 -16.26
CA ASN A 8 -15.20 1.99 -17.66
C ASN A 8 -15.85 0.69 -18.16
N SER A 9 -15.81 0.46 -19.47
CA SER A 9 -16.49 -0.64 -20.18
C SER A 9 -15.96 -2.06 -19.92
N ASP A 10 -14.91 -2.19 -19.12
CA ASP A 10 -14.48 -3.44 -18.49
C ASP A 10 -15.01 -3.45 -17.06
N ASN A 11 -15.27 -4.62 -16.46
CA ASN A 11 -15.83 -4.77 -15.09
C ASN A 11 -14.85 -4.30 -13.98
N SER A 12 -14.22 -3.13 -14.14
CA SER A 12 -13.20 -2.52 -13.31
C SER A 12 -13.74 -1.27 -12.62
N VAL A 13 -13.56 -1.17 -11.30
CA VAL A 13 -13.86 0.05 -10.53
C VAL A 13 -12.54 0.70 -10.11
N LEU A 14 -12.41 2.00 -10.34
CA LEU A 14 -11.20 2.77 -10.01
C LEU A 14 -11.44 3.72 -8.84
N TYR A 15 -10.46 3.78 -7.93
CA TYR A 15 -10.37 4.74 -6.85
C TYR A 15 -8.99 5.39 -6.84
N THR A 16 -8.95 6.67 -6.48
CA THR A 16 -7.70 7.42 -6.25
C THR A 16 -7.80 8.18 -4.95
N LEU A 17 -6.79 8.04 -4.11
CA LEU A 17 -6.60 8.75 -2.86
C LEU A 17 -5.24 9.44 -2.87
N GLN A 18 -5.21 10.69 -2.41
CA GLN A 18 -3.98 11.45 -2.23
C GLN A 18 -3.87 11.85 -0.77
N LEU A 19 -2.77 11.44 -0.14
CA LEU A 19 -2.51 11.68 1.26
C LEU A 19 -1.35 12.66 1.40
N PRO A 20 -1.48 13.75 2.19
CA PRO A 20 -0.32 14.53 2.60
C PRO A 20 0.69 13.64 3.31
N SER A 21 1.98 13.90 3.12
CA SER A 21 3.06 13.08 3.68
C SER A 21 3.27 13.32 5.18
N LYS A 22 2.29 12.93 5.99
CA LYS A 22 2.28 13.01 7.46
C LYS A 22 1.53 11.84 8.08
N LEU A 23 1.88 11.49 9.31
CA LEU A 23 1.38 10.26 9.96
C LEU A 23 -0.12 10.29 10.24
N GLU A 24 -0.73 11.47 10.41
CA GLU A 24 -2.18 11.61 10.57
C GLU A 24 -2.96 11.14 9.33
N SER A 25 -2.31 11.06 8.17
CA SER A 25 -2.91 10.52 6.96
C SER A 25 -3.20 9.02 7.05
N ILE A 26 -2.59 8.28 7.99
CA ILE A 26 -2.84 6.85 8.21
C ILE A 26 -4.30 6.61 8.58
N THR A 27 -4.89 7.43 9.45
CA THR A 27 -6.32 7.31 9.78
C THR A 27 -7.22 7.50 8.55
N THR A 28 -6.79 8.29 7.56
CA THR A 28 -7.55 8.44 6.31
C THR A 28 -7.48 7.16 5.46
N LEU A 29 -6.31 6.53 5.40
CA LEU A 29 -6.12 5.26 4.73
C LEU A 29 -6.96 4.15 5.36
N GLU A 30 -6.92 4.02 6.68
CA GLU A 30 -7.67 2.98 7.42
C GLU A 30 -9.17 3.08 7.16
N ASN A 31 -9.74 4.29 7.28
CA ASN A 31 -11.16 4.52 6.96
C ASN A 31 -11.52 4.18 5.50
N PHE A 32 -10.59 4.40 4.57
CA PHE A 32 -10.80 4.02 3.17
C PHE A 32 -10.84 2.50 3.01
N ILE A 33 -9.94 1.76 3.68
CA ILE A 33 -9.91 0.30 3.65
C ILE A 33 -11.16 -0.29 4.32
N ASP A 34 -11.61 0.28 5.44
CA ASP A 34 -12.85 -0.11 6.11
C ASP A 34 -14.06 0.04 5.18
N THR A 35 -14.12 1.17 4.45
CA THR A 35 -15.16 1.40 3.44
C THR A 35 -15.13 0.34 2.33
N LEU A 36 -13.94 -0.05 1.86
CA LEU A 36 -13.80 -1.11 0.84
C LEU A 36 -14.25 -2.47 1.35
N HIS A 37 -13.92 -2.79 2.61
CA HIS A 37 -14.31 -4.03 3.25
C HIS A 37 -15.84 -4.17 3.30
N GLU A 38 -16.53 -3.13 3.79
CA GLU A 38 -17.99 -3.10 3.88
C GLU A 38 -18.65 -3.16 2.49
N GLN A 39 -18.16 -2.38 1.52
CA GLN A 39 -18.80 -2.26 0.20
C GLN A 39 -18.63 -3.50 -0.68
N ASN A 40 -17.52 -4.22 -0.53
CA ASN A 40 -17.18 -5.34 -1.40
C ASN A 40 -17.28 -6.71 -0.70
N SER A 41 -17.68 -6.73 0.57
CA SER A 41 -17.74 -7.96 1.39
C SER A 41 -16.41 -8.72 1.39
N ILE A 42 -15.31 -7.97 1.56
CA ILE A 42 -13.96 -8.53 1.57
C ILE A 42 -13.84 -9.48 2.78
N PRO A 43 -13.35 -10.72 2.62
CA PRO A 43 -13.14 -11.63 3.74
C PRO A 43 -12.20 -11.04 4.80
N GLU A 44 -12.48 -11.30 6.08
CA GLU A 44 -11.76 -10.72 7.23
C GLU A 44 -10.23 -10.92 7.15
N ASN A 45 -9.79 -12.10 6.71
CA ASN A 45 -8.37 -12.40 6.54
C ASN A 45 -7.72 -11.55 5.44
N VAL A 46 -8.43 -11.30 4.33
CA VAL A 46 -7.92 -10.47 3.23
C VAL A 46 -7.91 -9.01 3.65
N TYR A 47 -8.95 -8.55 4.35
CA TYR A 47 -9.01 -7.21 4.94
C TYR A 47 -7.84 -6.96 5.89
N ALA A 48 -7.56 -7.88 6.82
CA ALA A 48 -6.43 -7.76 7.74
C ALA A 48 -5.07 -7.69 7.00
N ASN A 49 -4.90 -8.47 5.93
CA ASN A 49 -3.72 -8.43 5.08
C ASN A 49 -3.58 -7.09 4.35
N MET A 50 -4.68 -6.58 3.77
CA MET A 50 -4.72 -5.27 3.10
C MET A 50 -4.36 -4.15 4.07
N LEU A 51 -4.99 -4.11 5.25
CA LEU A 51 -4.75 -3.11 6.28
C LEU A 51 -3.27 -3.08 6.69
N THR A 52 -2.71 -4.26 6.98
CA THR A 52 -1.30 -4.38 7.37
C THR A 52 -0.37 -3.92 6.25
N CYS A 53 -0.55 -4.42 5.03
CA CYS A 53 0.34 -4.08 3.92
C CYS A 53 0.28 -2.61 3.55
N LEU A 54 -0.92 -2.04 3.45
CA LEU A 54 -1.11 -0.65 3.05
C LEU A 54 -0.57 0.31 4.12
N ASN A 55 -0.75 0.01 5.42
CA ASN A 55 -0.14 0.78 6.49
C ASN A 55 1.40 0.75 6.39
N GLU A 56 2.00 -0.43 6.26
CA GLU A 56 3.46 -0.56 6.12
C GLU A 56 4.00 0.23 4.92
N VAL A 57 3.35 0.12 3.77
CA VAL A 57 3.76 0.84 2.56
C VAL A 57 3.61 2.34 2.73
N VAL A 58 2.46 2.82 3.21
CA VAL A 58 2.20 4.26 3.32
C VAL A 58 3.07 4.90 4.39
N ILE A 59 3.33 4.21 5.50
CA ILE A 59 4.31 4.65 6.51
C ILE A 59 5.69 4.75 5.89
N ASN A 60 6.13 3.75 5.11
CA ASN A 60 7.42 3.79 4.44
C ASN A 60 7.50 4.94 3.43
N SER A 61 6.47 5.17 2.65
CA SER A 61 6.37 6.29 1.72
C SER A 61 6.41 7.64 2.43
N ILE A 62 5.78 7.79 3.60
CA ILE A 62 5.80 9.02 4.40
C ILE A 62 7.18 9.25 5.03
N ILE A 63 7.69 8.26 5.77
CA ILE A 63 8.89 8.39 6.60
C ILE A 63 10.16 8.30 5.75
N HIS A 64 10.24 7.28 4.88
CA HIS A 64 11.45 6.97 4.13
C HIS A 64 11.46 7.57 2.73
N GLY A 65 10.34 7.56 2.00
CA GLY A 65 10.24 8.17 0.67
C GLY A 65 10.28 9.69 0.74
N ASN A 66 9.22 10.27 1.28
CA ASN A 66 8.98 11.72 1.33
C ASN A 66 9.64 12.44 2.51
N LYS A 67 10.24 11.72 3.46
CA LYS A 67 10.93 12.29 4.65
C LYS A 67 10.03 13.18 5.51
N GLN A 68 8.75 12.85 5.58
CA GLN A 68 7.71 13.62 6.29
C GLN A 68 7.59 15.09 5.82
N ASP A 69 7.98 15.37 4.57
CA ASP A 69 7.76 16.68 3.96
C ASP A 69 6.27 16.85 3.63
N GLU A 70 5.55 17.62 4.44
CA GLU A 70 4.10 17.86 4.27
C GLU A 70 3.72 18.52 2.93
N THR A 71 4.67 19.09 2.19
CA THR A 71 4.42 19.61 0.84
C THR A 71 4.30 18.49 -0.20
N LYS A 72 4.80 17.30 0.12
CA LYS A 72 4.72 16.08 -0.69
C LYS A 72 3.49 15.24 -0.36
N LYS A 73 3.18 14.31 -1.25
CA LYS A 73 2.04 13.40 -1.20
C LYS A 73 2.44 11.95 -1.36
N VAL A 74 1.59 11.09 -0.81
CA VAL A 74 1.52 9.67 -1.16
C VAL A 74 0.25 9.46 -1.98
N TYR A 75 0.41 8.86 -3.15
CA TYR A 75 -0.65 8.56 -4.10
C TYR A 75 -1.04 7.11 -3.98
N ILE A 76 -2.33 6.83 -3.87
CA ILE A 76 -2.87 5.47 -3.76
C ILE A 76 -3.94 5.34 -4.82
N ASN A 77 -3.70 4.48 -5.81
CA ASN A 77 -4.69 4.09 -6.79
C ASN A 77 -5.12 2.67 -6.50
N LEU A 78 -6.41 2.40 -6.61
CA LEU A 78 -6.97 1.06 -6.53
C LEU A 78 -7.77 0.79 -7.78
N GLU A 79 -7.48 -0.35 -8.40
CA GLU A 79 -8.32 -0.95 -9.43
C GLU A 79 -8.91 -2.26 -8.90
N ILE A 80 -10.25 -2.38 -8.97
CA ILE A 80 -10.97 -3.59 -8.60
C ILE A 80 -11.46 -4.27 -9.89
N ILE A 81 -10.83 -5.37 -10.29
CA ILE A 81 -11.14 -6.09 -11.53
C ILE A 81 -12.07 -7.28 -11.22
N GLY A 82 -13.19 -7.36 -11.95
CA GLY A 82 -14.10 -8.49 -11.87
C GLY A 82 -14.71 -8.69 -10.47
N LYS A 83 -14.68 -7.65 -9.62
CA LYS A 83 -15.08 -7.66 -8.21
C LYS A 83 -14.27 -8.59 -7.31
N ARG A 84 -13.15 -9.15 -7.77
CA ARG A 84 -12.40 -10.16 -7.00
C ARG A 84 -10.90 -9.90 -6.91
N ASP A 85 -10.38 -9.05 -7.77
CA ASP A 85 -8.96 -8.74 -7.81
C ASP A 85 -8.77 -7.26 -7.47
N PHE A 86 -8.06 -7.00 -6.37
CA PHE A 86 -7.80 -5.66 -5.85
C PHE A 86 -6.33 -5.34 -6.09
N GLN A 87 -6.08 -4.37 -6.97
CA GLN A 87 -4.75 -3.94 -7.36
C GLN A 87 -4.50 -2.54 -6.84
N PHE A 88 -3.70 -2.44 -5.80
CA PHE A 88 -3.27 -1.16 -5.26
C PHE A 88 -1.95 -0.74 -5.88
N THR A 89 -1.86 0.48 -6.38
CA THR A 89 -0.60 1.12 -6.74
C THR A 89 -0.36 2.29 -5.79
N ILE A 90 0.71 2.21 -5.02
CA ILE A 90 1.10 3.24 -4.06
C ILE A 90 2.42 3.86 -4.52
N ALA A 91 2.45 5.19 -4.64
CA ALA A 91 3.63 5.94 -5.06
C ALA A 91 3.90 7.14 -4.15
N ASP A 92 5.17 7.41 -3.88
CA ASP A 92 5.64 8.63 -3.22
C ASP A 92 6.54 9.47 -4.13
N GLU A 93 6.86 10.67 -3.67
CA GLU A 93 7.68 11.66 -4.39
C GLU A 93 9.13 11.65 -3.87
N GLY A 94 9.56 10.53 -3.30
CA GLY A 94 10.93 10.26 -2.91
C GLY A 94 11.80 9.78 -4.07
N GLU A 95 13.10 9.66 -3.79
CA GLU A 95 14.11 9.17 -4.74
C GLU A 95 14.07 7.65 -4.94
N GLY A 96 13.26 6.95 -4.13
CA GLY A 96 13.15 5.49 -4.11
C GLY A 96 14.30 4.81 -3.36
N PHE A 97 14.35 3.48 -3.43
CA PHE A 97 15.35 2.66 -2.76
C PHE A 97 15.58 1.33 -3.49
N ASP A 98 16.72 0.69 -3.24
CA ASP A 98 17.03 -0.62 -3.80
C ASP A 98 16.34 -1.73 -3.01
N TYR A 99 15.20 -2.20 -3.51
CA TYR A 99 14.41 -3.28 -2.92
C TYR A 99 14.99 -4.69 -3.19
N ASN A 100 16.01 -4.81 -4.04
CA ASN A 100 16.68 -6.09 -4.31
C ASN A 100 17.79 -6.39 -3.30
N ASN A 101 18.28 -5.36 -2.60
CA ASN A 101 19.38 -5.47 -1.66
C ASN A 101 18.93 -5.17 -0.21
N LEU A 102 17.79 -5.72 0.19
CA LEU A 102 17.27 -5.59 1.54
C LEU A 102 17.86 -6.69 2.44
N PRO A 103 18.27 -6.37 3.68
CA PRO A 103 18.72 -7.37 4.63
C PRO A 103 17.57 -8.33 4.96
N ASP A 104 17.86 -9.63 5.06
CA ASP A 104 16.87 -10.64 5.45
C ASP A 104 16.50 -10.44 6.93
N PRO A 105 15.27 -10.01 7.25
CA PRO A 105 14.88 -9.76 8.63
C PRO A 105 14.68 -11.04 9.45
N THR A 106 14.71 -12.22 8.82
CA THR A 106 14.63 -13.53 9.50
C THR A 106 16.00 -14.12 9.85
N ALA A 107 17.08 -13.50 9.36
CA ALA A 107 18.43 -13.92 9.70
C ALA A 107 18.68 -13.78 11.22
N PRO A 108 19.45 -14.70 11.85
CA PRO A 108 19.70 -14.68 13.30
C PRO A 108 20.20 -13.33 13.82
N ASP A 109 21.04 -12.66 13.05
CA ASP A 109 21.63 -11.36 13.41
C ASP A 109 20.63 -10.19 13.32
N ASN A 110 19.50 -10.36 12.64
CA ASN A 110 18.45 -9.35 12.44
C ASN A 110 17.19 -9.61 13.30
N LEU A 111 17.15 -10.69 14.09
CA LEU A 111 15.98 -11.06 14.90
C LEU A 111 15.64 -10.03 15.98
N GLU A 112 16.62 -9.31 16.52
CA GLU A 112 16.41 -8.24 17.50
C GLU A 112 16.12 -6.88 16.83
N ASN A 113 16.36 -6.75 15.52
CA ASN A 113 16.03 -5.55 14.76
C ASN A 113 14.57 -5.64 14.27
N LEU A 114 13.69 -4.97 15.01
CA LEU A 114 12.26 -4.88 14.66
C LEU A 114 12.01 -3.87 13.52
N SER A 115 12.97 -2.97 13.24
CA SER A 115 12.88 -2.01 12.15
C SER A 115 13.26 -2.64 10.81
N GLY A 116 12.61 -2.23 9.71
CA GLY A 116 12.91 -2.73 8.36
C GLY A 116 12.21 -4.03 7.96
N ARG A 117 11.23 -4.49 8.74
CA ARG A 117 10.44 -5.71 8.42
C ARG A 117 9.28 -5.45 7.46
N GLY A 118 8.91 -4.19 7.24
CA GLY A 118 7.70 -3.83 6.49
C GLY A 118 7.62 -4.49 5.11
N ILE A 119 8.68 -4.40 4.31
CA ILE A 119 8.70 -5.01 2.97
C ILE A 119 8.64 -6.53 3.03
N PHE A 120 9.27 -7.15 4.02
CA PHE A 120 9.18 -8.59 4.24
C PHE A 120 7.74 -8.99 4.58
N ILE A 121 7.07 -8.27 5.48
CA ILE A 121 5.67 -8.50 5.84
C ILE A 121 4.77 -8.37 4.61
N VAL A 122 4.91 -7.28 3.86
CA VAL A 122 4.14 -7.01 2.64
C VAL A 122 4.29 -8.14 1.62
N LYS A 123 5.52 -8.62 1.39
CA LYS A 123 5.79 -9.74 0.47
C LYS A 123 5.16 -11.07 0.90
N HIS A 124 4.86 -11.25 2.20
CA HIS A 124 4.25 -12.48 2.71
C HIS A 124 2.72 -12.42 2.77
N LEU A 125 2.14 -11.23 2.90
CA LEU A 125 0.69 -11.05 3.09
C LEU A 125 -0.07 -10.73 1.80
N ALA A 126 0.58 -10.10 0.83
CA ALA A 126 0.00 -9.83 -0.50
C ALA A 126 0.18 -11.03 -1.44
N ASP A 127 -0.76 -11.20 -2.39
CA ASP A 127 -0.65 -12.25 -3.42
C ASP A 127 0.45 -11.92 -4.44
N GLN A 128 0.60 -10.63 -4.76
CA GLN A 128 1.72 -10.11 -5.55
C GLN A 128 2.20 -8.79 -4.96
N CYS A 129 3.51 -8.58 -5.10
CA CYS A 129 4.20 -7.38 -4.66
C CYS A 129 5.25 -7.03 -5.71
N ILE A 130 5.05 -5.91 -6.40
CA ILE A 130 5.89 -5.47 -7.52
C ILE A 130 6.37 -4.05 -7.26
N PHE A 131 7.67 -3.81 -7.34
CA PHE A 131 8.23 -2.47 -7.24
C PHE A 131 8.55 -1.92 -8.63
N ASN A 132 8.42 -0.61 -8.80
CA ASN A 132 8.99 0.03 -9.99
C ASN A 132 10.53 0.04 -9.92
N MET A 133 11.19 0.36 -11.03
CA MET A 133 12.65 0.38 -11.11
C MET A 133 13.30 1.35 -10.11
N THR A 134 12.66 2.49 -9.84
CA THR A 134 13.15 3.50 -8.90
C THR A 134 13.01 3.06 -7.44
N GLY A 135 12.03 2.21 -7.12
CA GLY A 135 11.69 1.82 -5.75
C GLY A 135 10.84 2.82 -4.97
N ASN A 136 10.23 3.81 -5.63
CA ASN A 136 9.30 4.77 -5.00
C ASN A 136 7.82 4.49 -5.33
N GLN A 137 7.56 3.38 -6.02
CA GLN A 137 6.21 2.89 -6.27
C GLN A 137 6.18 1.39 -6.06
N ILE A 138 5.10 0.92 -5.44
CA ILE A 138 4.80 -0.48 -5.20
C ILE A 138 3.37 -0.78 -5.66
N GLU A 139 3.20 -1.94 -6.28
CA GLU A 139 1.94 -2.51 -6.69
C GLU A 139 1.67 -3.76 -5.86
N LEU A 140 0.49 -3.81 -5.24
CA LEU A 140 0.05 -4.89 -4.37
C LEU A 140 -1.25 -5.49 -4.87
N HIS A 141 -1.30 -6.82 -4.97
CA HIS A 141 -2.47 -7.55 -5.43
C HIS A 141 -3.05 -8.37 -4.28
N PHE A 142 -4.38 -8.34 -4.18
CA PHE A 142 -5.14 -9.16 -3.24
C PHE A 142 -6.35 -9.77 -3.94
N LYS A 143 -6.47 -11.09 -3.86
CA LYS A 143 -7.59 -11.86 -4.42
C LYS A 143 -8.57 -12.24 -3.32
N ILE A 144 -9.86 -12.13 -3.63
CA ILE A 144 -10.96 -12.58 -2.76
C ILE A 144 -11.72 -13.78 -3.33
#